data_AF-A0A850Q439-F1
#
_entry.id   AF-A0A850Q439-F1
#
_cell.length_a   1.000
_cell.length_b   1.000
_cell.length_c   1.000
_cell.angle_alpha   90.00
_cell.angle_beta   90.00
_cell.angle_gamma   90.00
#
_symmetry.space_group_name_H-M   'P 1'
#
loop_
_entity.id
_entity.type
_entity.pdbx_description
1 polymer ?
#
loop_
_entity_poly.entity_id
_entity_poly.type
_entity_poly.pdbx_seq_one_letter_code
_entity_poly.pdbx_strand_id
1 'polypeptide(L)'
;MKNNFKKIIFSLIIISIFSIFMNNKVEASTLLLKSSNTEPGINEQFYVDVMLTTEGKIVNGIESTITFSRDQLTFIRAEEGQSLINLWIEKPTLKGNNITFSGIMPNGFEGVIDPFNLNTKLPGLMIRLIFEAKKEGNAKISATSYTTLNDGKGTVDNISPTEISLNVSKVLTPYIYQTKEDNARPEITAYVTQDPNLYDNKYVLIFEVKDKKTGIKNVLVKEGKRDWKEVTSPYLLEDQTRSSIISLQATNYGGASTTVSLNSVHSKTFSLKNILIIVLVLLIVLIIIKKFYKVINFTKI
;
A
#
# COMPACT_ATOMS: atom_id res chain seq x y z
N MET A 1 22.36 17.59 -68.30
CA MET A 1 21.98 16.29 -67.71
C MET A 1 23.00 15.74 -66.70
N LYS A 2 24.32 15.70 -67.00
CA LYS A 2 25.34 15.06 -66.14
C LYS A 2 25.47 15.64 -64.71
N ASN A 3 25.26 16.96 -64.52
CA ASN A 3 25.30 17.59 -63.19
C ASN A 3 24.10 17.26 -62.30
N ASN A 4 22.91 17.03 -62.89
CA ASN A 4 21.72 16.68 -62.13
C ASN A 4 21.81 15.23 -61.61
N PHE A 5 22.42 14.34 -62.39
CA PHE A 5 22.65 12.95 -62.00
C PHE A 5 23.58 12.83 -60.78
N LYS A 6 24.66 13.62 -60.72
CA LYS A 6 25.56 13.66 -59.55
C LYS A 6 24.87 14.18 -58.29
N LYS A 7 24.00 15.19 -58.40
CA LYS A 7 23.22 15.72 -57.28
C LYS A 7 22.22 14.69 -56.73
N ILE A 8 21.59 13.92 -57.59
CA ILE A 8 20.66 12.84 -57.20
C ILE A 8 21.41 11.75 -56.43
N ILE A 9 22.56 11.28 -56.94
CA ILE A 9 23.38 10.27 -56.26
C ILE A 9 23.85 10.78 -54.89
N PHE A 10 24.31 12.03 -54.80
CA PHE A 10 24.73 12.62 -53.54
C PHE A 10 23.58 12.71 -52.52
N SER A 11 22.38 13.09 -52.97
CA SER A 11 21.18 13.12 -52.12
C SER A 11 20.78 11.73 -51.62
N LEU A 12 20.87 10.70 -52.48
CA LEU A 12 20.59 9.31 -52.09
C LEU A 12 21.60 8.79 -51.06
N ILE A 13 22.89 9.16 -51.20
CA ILE A 13 23.92 8.81 -50.22
C ILE A 13 23.64 9.48 -48.87
N ILE A 14 23.27 10.76 -48.84
CA ILE A 14 22.91 11.45 -47.60
C ILE A 14 21.69 10.81 -46.92
N ILE A 15 20.65 10.47 -47.69
CA ILE A 15 19.46 9.79 -47.16
C ILE A 15 19.82 8.41 -46.61
N SER A 16 20.68 7.66 -47.30
CA SER A 16 21.17 6.36 -46.84
C SER A 16 21.99 6.48 -45.55
N ILE A 17 22.84 7.49 -45.42
CA ILE A 17 23.62 7.77 -44.21
C ILE A 17 22.69 8.18 -43.06
N PHE A 18 21.72 9.05 -43.32
CA PHE A 18 20.74 9.49 -42.32
C PHE A 18 19.85 8.34 -41.82
N SER A 19 19.55 7.36 -42.68
CA SER A 19 18.78 6.17 -42.32
C SER A 19 19.53 5.22 -41.37
N ILE A 20 20.86 5.21 -41.41
CA ILE A 20 21.69 4.39 -40.50
C ILE A 20 21.64 4.95 -39.06
N PHE A 21 21.48 6.27 -38.91
CA PHE A 21 21.38 6.94 -37.60
C PHE A 21 19.98 6.90 -36.97
N MET A 22 18.97 6.35 -37.65
CA MET A 22 17.57 6.32 -37.17
C MET A 22 17.17 5.00 -36.48
N ASN A 23 18.14 4.16 -36.08
CA ASN A 23 17.86 2.98 -35.26
C ASN A 23 17.71 3.36 -33.78
N ASN A 24 16.70 4.19 -33.47
CA ASN A 24 16.27 4.34 -32.09
C ASN A 24 15.41 3.12 -31.74
N LYS A 25 16.00 2.13 -31.06
CA LYS A 25 15.19 1.15 -30.33
C LYS A 25 14.44 1.92 -29.25
N VAL A 26 13.14 2.10 -29.47
CA VAL A 26 12.24 2.55 -28.40
C VAL A 26 12.02 1.34 -27.51
N GLU A 27 12.96 1.11 -26.60
CA GLU A 27 12.77 0.19 -25.50
C GLU A 27 11.73 0.85 -24.60
N ALA A 28 10.69 0.12 -24.21
CA ALA A 28 9.65 0.59 -23.29
C ALA A 28 9.48 -0.48 -22.22
N SER A 29 9.29 -0.05 -20.96
CA SER A 29 8.96 -1.01 -19.92
C SER A 29 7.71 -1.80 -20.31
N THR A 30 7.64 -3.06 -19.90
CA THR A 30 6.49 -3.93 -20.20
C THR A 30 5.96 -4.58 -18.93
N LEU A 31 4.64 -4.82 -18.91
CA LEU A 31 4.03 -5.67 -17.90
C LEU A 31 3.80 -7.07 -18.45
N LEU A 32 4.09 -8.06 -17.64
CA LEU A 32 3.82 -9.46 -17.91
C LEU A 32 2.74 -9.96 -16.94
N LEU A 33 1.68 -10.54 -17.50
CA LEU A 33 0.64 -11.20 -16.71
C LEU A 33 0.86 -12.71 -16.80
N LYS A 34 1.12 -13.35 -15.66
CA LYS A 34 1.39 -14.79 -15.59
C LYS A 34 0.34 -15.48 -14.73
N SER A 35 -0.56 -16.23 -15.37
CA SER A 35 -1.54 -17.03 -14.66
C SER A 35 -0.93 -18.34 -14.16
N SER A 36 -1.35 -18.78 -12.97
CA SER A 36 -1.04 -20.12 -12.44
C SER A 36 -1.80 -21.23 -13.15
N ASN A 37 -2.96 -20.90 -13.72
CA ASN A 37 -3.81 -21.81 -14.48
C ASN A 37 -4.48 -21.06 -15.64
N THR A 38 -4.33 -21.55 -16.87
CA THR A 38 -4.96 -20.97 -18.07
C THR A 38 -6.35 -21.53 -18.34
N GLU A 39 -6.72 -22.63 -17.69
CA GLU A 39 -8.00 -23.32 -17.84
C GLU A 39 -8.65 -23.65 -16.49
N PRO A 40 -8.93 -22.65 -15.63
CA PRO A 40 -9.52 -22.90 -14.31
C PRO A 40 -10.93 -23.50 -14.42
N GLY A 41 -11.27 -24.41 -13.51
CA GLY A 41 -12.63 -24.91 -13.33
C GLY A 41 -13.51 -23.93 -12.56
N ILE A 42 -14.83 -24.09 -12.66
CA ILE A 42 -15.78 -23.31 -11.85
C ILE A 42 -15.54 -23.61 -10.35
N ASN A 43 -15.56 -22.56 -9.54
CA ASN A 43 -15.19 -22.49 -8.11
C ASN A 43 -13.70 -22.72 -7.81
N GLU A 44 -12.84 -22.72 -8.84
CA GLU A 44 -11.39 -22.79 -8.66
C GLU A 44 -10.83 -21.40 -8.39
N GLN A 45 -10.07 -21.27 -7.30
CA GLN A 45 -9.22 -20.11 -7.08
C GLN A 45 -7.84 -20.31 -7.69
N PHE A 46 -7.38 -19.31 -8.41
CA PHE A 46 -6.07 -19.29 -9.04
C PHE A 46 -5.45 -17.90 -8.89
N TYR A 47 -4.16 -17.78 -9.20
CA TYR A 47 -3.47 -16.51 -9.11
C TYR A 47 -2.96 -16.02 -10.46
N VAL A 48 -2.87 -14.70 -10.59
CA VAL A 48 -2.22 -14.01 -11.70
C VAL A 48 -1.16 -13.09 -11.13
N ASP A 49 0.09 -13.38 -11.49
CA ASP A 49 1.23 -12.53 -11.14
C ASP A 49 1.34 -11.40 -12.17
N VAL A 50 1.35 -10.16 -11.68
CA VAL A 50 1.63 -8.97 -12.47
C VAL A 50 3.10 -8.63 -12.25
N MET A 51 3.90 -8.78 -13.30
CA MET A 51 5.35 -8.59 -13.26
C MET A 51 5.78 -7.43 -14.15
N LEU A 52 6.86 -6.75 -13.79
CA LEU A 52 7.45 -5.63 -14.51
C LEU A 52 8.80 -6.00 -15.09
N THR A 53 8.97 -5.74 -16.38
CA THR A 53 10.26 -5.75 -17.08
C THR A 53 10.59 -4.33 -17.51
N THR A 54 11.82 -3.89 -17.31
CA THR A 54 12.22 -2.50 -17.59
C THR A 54 12.92 -2.31 -18.93
N GLU A 55 13.18 -3.41 -19.66
CA GLU A 55 13.85 -3.40 -20.96
C GLU A 55 15.10 -2.50 -20.96
N GLY A 56 15.97 -2.66 -19.94
CA GLY A 56 17.21 -1.90 -19.81
C GLY A 56 17.10 -0.51 -19.14
N LYS A 57 15.88 -0.06 -18.83
CA LYS A 57 15.65 1.20 -18.11
C LYS A 57 15.72 1.03 -16.59
N ILE A 58 15.88 2.16 -15.91
CA ILE A 58 15.71 2.26 -14.45
C ILE A 58 14.44 3.07 -14.19
N VAL A 59 13.43 2.44 -13.56
CA VAL A 59 12.13 3.04 -13.27
C VAL A 59 11.89 3.17 -11.77
N ASN A 60 11.20 4.21 -11.30
CA ASN A 60 11.03 4.48 -9.87
C ASN A 60 9.57 4.70 -9.43
N GLY A 61 8.63 4.69 -10.35
CA GLY A 61 7.20 4.83 -10.07
C GLY A 61 6.36 3.98 -11.00
N ILE A 62 5.17 3.58 -10.53
CA ILE A 62 4.20 2.80 -11.28
C ILE A 62 2.79 3.24 -10.89
N GLU A 63 1.93 3.35 -11.90
CA GLU A 63 0.49 3.36 -11.74
C GLU A 63 -0.10 2.32 -12.69
N SER A 64 -1.02 1.51 -12.18
CA SER A 64 -1.57 0.39 -12.92
C SER A 64 -3.07 0.25 -12.70
N THR A 65 -3.77 -0.06 -13.79
CA THR A 65 -5.17 -0.46 -13.79
C THR A 65 -5.28 -1.83 -14.44
N ILE A 66 -5.75 -2.81 -13.66
CA ILE A 66 -6.03 -4.17 -14.13
C ILE A 66 -7.54 -4.32 -14.32
N THR A 67 -7.96 -4.69 -15.52
CA THR A 67 -9.36 -4.97 -15.85
C THR A 67 -9.55 -6.47 -16.04
N PHE A 68 -10.69 -7.00 -15.62
CA PHE A 68 -10.99 -8.43 -15.76
C PHE A 68 -12.46 -8.70 -16.12
N SER A 69 -12.71 -9.87 -16.70
CA SER A 69 -14.06 -10.30 -17.12
C SER A 69 -14.90 -10.77 -15.93
N ARG A 70 -15.72 -9.87 -15.37
CA ARG A 70 -16.52 -10.13 -14.16
C ARG A 70 -17.61 -11.20 -14.30
N ASP A 71 -18.00 -11.51 -15.52
CA ASP A 71 -18.99 -12.55 -15.79
C ASP A 71 -18.40 -13.94 -15.49
N GLN A 72 -17.11 -14.12 -15.77
CA GLN A 72 -16.38 -15.38 -15.60
C GLN A 72 -15.54 -15.40 -14.32
N LEU A 73 -15.08 -14.25 -13.81
CA LEU A 73 -14.11 -14.18 -12.72
C LEU A 73 -14.60 -13.29 -11.57
N THR A 74 -14.30 -13.70 -10.35
CA THR A 74 -14.46 -12.88 -9.14
C THR A 74 -13.09 -12.56 -8.56
N PHE A 75 -12.81 -11.28 -8.32
CA PHE A 75 -11.61 -10.87 -7.59
C PHE A 75 -11.78 -11.20 -6.10
N ILE A 76 -10.80 -11.90 -5.52
CA ILE A 76 -10.83 -12.33 -4.12
C ILE A 76 -9.98 -11.41 -3.25
N ARG A 77 -8.71 -11.24 -3.62
CA ARG A 77 -7.74 -10.41 -2.89
C ARG A 77 -6.52 -10.14 -3.74
N ALA A 78 -5.67 -9.24 -3.28
CA ALA A 78 -4.35 -9.07 -3.81
C ALA A 78 -3.29 -9.27 -2.72
N GLU A 79 -2.18 -9.91 -3.08
CA GLU A 79 -1.06 -10.23 -2.20
C GLU A 79 0.15 -9.41 -2.61
N GLU A 80 0.57 -8.50 -1.73
CA GLU A 80 1.65 -7.54 -1.95
C GLU A 80 2.96 -7.91 -1.25
N GLY A 81 3.01 -9.02 -0.49
CA GLY A 81 4.14 -9.30 0.40
C GLY A 81 5.49 -9.53 -0.29
N GLN A 82 5.48 -9.95 -1.55
CA GLN A 82 6.67 -10.12 -2.40
C GLN A 82 6.80 -9.03 -3.47
N SER A 83 6.07 -7.92 -3.31
CA SER A 83 6.09 -6.82 -4.25
C SER A 83 7.46 -6.13 -4.30
N LEU A 84 7.89 -5.77 -5.50
CA LEU A 84 8.98 -4.84 -5.72
C LEU A 84 8.63 -3.39 -5.35
N ILE A 85 7.34 -3.06 -5.22
CA ILE A 85 6.88 -1.73 -4.82
C ILE A 85 7.16 -1.57 -3.33
N ASN A 86 8.08 -0.67 -2.99
CA ASN A 86 8.50 -0.47 -1.60
C ASN A 86 7.53 0.41 -0.83
N LEU A 87 6.98 1.43 -1.50
CA LEU A 87 6.10 2.43 -0.88
C LEU A 87 4.84 2.57 -1.73
N TRP A 88 3.70 2.24 -1.13
CA TRP A 88 2.40 2.33 -1.77
C TRP A 88 1.82 3.73 -1.61
N ILE A 89 1.42 4.34 -2.72
CA ILE A 89 0.59 5.56 -2.72
C ILE A 89 -0.86 5.13 -2.61
N GLU A 90 -1.30 4.24 -3.51
CA GLU A 90 -2.57 3.54 -3.42
C GLU A 90 -2.35 2.04 -3.38
N LYS A 91 -2.77 1.41 -2.29
CA LYS A 91 -2.82 -0.04 -2.22
C LYS A 91 -3.83 -0.61 -3.24
N PRO A 92 -3.62 -1.85 -3.69
CA PRO A 92 -4.48 -2.54 -4.66
C PRO A 92 -5.93 -2.59 -4.19
N THR A 93 -6.79 -1.87 -4.90
CA THR A 93 -8.20 -1.70 -4.51
C THR A 93 -9.11 -1.97 -5.69
N LEU A 94 -10.17 -2.73 -5.47
CA LEU A 94 -11.21 -2.95 -6.47
C LEU A 94 -12.14 -1.74 -6.53
N LYS A 95 -12.12 -1.02 -7.65
CA LYS A 95 -13.04 0.08 -8.00
C LYS A 95 -13.86 -0.35 -9.21
N GLY A 96 -15.07 -0.86 -8.98
CA GLY A 96 -15.94 -1.35 -10.05
C GLY A 96 -15.42 -2.66 -10.66
N ASN A 97 -14.94 -2.62 -11.91
CA ASN A 97 -14.29 -3.73 -12.62
C ASN A 97 -12.76 -3.60 -12.70
N ASN A 98 -12.21 -2.58 -12.06
CA ASN A 98 -10.80 -2.23 -12.15
C ASN A 98 -10.13 -2.46 -10.80
N ILE A 99 -8.98 -3.15 -10.80
CA ILE A 99 -8.08 -3.20 -9.67
C ILE A 99 -7.01 -2.15 -9.94
N THR A 100 -7.01 -1.09 -9.15
CA THR A 100 -6.08 0.04 -9.30
C THR A 100 -5.04 0.02 -8.19
N PHE A 101 -3.79 0.32 -8.53
CA PHE A 101 -2.73 0.53 -7.55
C PHE A 101 -1.67 1.49 -8.07
N SER A 102 -0.97 2.14 -7.15
CA SER A 102 0.16 3.01 -7.46
C SER A 102 1.20 2.99 -6.33
N GLY A 103 2.45 3.18 -6.71
CA GLY A 103 3.53 3.20 -5.75
C GLY A 103 4.87 3.57 -6.35
N ILE A 104 5.87 3.65 -5.49
CA ILE A 104 7.23 4.05 -5.84
C ILE A 104 8.25 3.00 -5.40
N MET A 105 9.34 2.96 -6.15
CA MET A 105 10.51 2.11 -5.97
C MET A 105 11.72 3.03 -5.73
N PRO A 106 11.98 3.43 -4.47
CA PRO A 106 13.13 4.25 -4.14
C PRO A 106 14.43 3.61 -4.63
N ASN A 107 15.37 4.42 -5.11
CA ASN A 107 16.61 4.01 -5.79
C ASN A 107 16.42 3.40 -7.20
N GLY A 108 15.17 3.22 -7.65
CA GLY A 108 14.85 2.70 -8.95
C GLY A 108 14.97 1.18 -9.06
N PHE A 109 14.30 0.63 -10.06
CA PHE A 109 14.26 -0.78 -10.40
C PHE A 109 14.74 -0.95 -11.84
N GLU A 110 15.67 -1.87 -12.04
CA GLU A 110 16.28 -2.21 -13.34
C GLU A 110 16.11 -3.70 -13.68
N GLY A 111 15.21 -4.39 -12.97
CA GLY A 111 15.03 -5.83 -13.05
C GLY A 111 15.72 -6.62 -11.93
N VAL A 112 15.26 -7.85 -11.74
CA VAL A 112 15.81 -8.79 -10.76
C VAL A 112 17.10 -9.40 -11.31
N ILE A 113 18.12 -9.51 -10.48
CA ILE A 113 19.41 -10.09 -10.88
C ILE A 113 19.23 -11.59 -11.15
N ASP A 114 19.63 -12.03 -12.36
CA ASP A 114 19.77 -13.46 -12.66
C ASP A 114 21.12 -13.96 -12.11
N PRO A 115 21.13 -14.89 -11.13
CA PRO A 115 22.36 -15.41 -10.54
C PRO A 115 23.20 -16.23 -11.53
N PHE A 116 22.63 -16.68 -12.64
CA PHE A 116 23.30 -17.48 -13.67
C PHE A 116 23.75 -16.66 -14.88
N ASN A 117 23.19 -15.46 -15.08
CA ASN A 117 23.56 -14.57 -16.16
C ASN A 117 23.44 -13.09 -15.77
N LEU A 118 24.55 -12.49 -15.33
CA LEU A 118 24.60 -11.10 -14.87
C LEU A 118 24.24 -10.05 -15.94
N ASN A 119 24.25 -10.44 -17.22
CA ASN A 119 23.88 -9.55 -18.33
C ASN A 119 22.37 -9.53 -18.58
N THR A 120 21.60 -10.42 -17.94
CA THR A 120 20.15 -10.47 -18.08
C THR A 120 19.46 -10.07 -16.80
N LYS A 121 18.41 -9.28 -16.96
CA LYS A 121 17.56 -8.81 -15.88
C LYS A 121 16.22 -9.53 -15.98
N LEU A 122 15.80 -10.15 -14.89
CA LEU A 122 14.54 -10.88 -14.80
C LEU A 122 13.39 -9.94 -14.43
N PRO A 123 12.14 -10.26 -14.80
CA PRO A 123 10.98 -9.49 -14.37
C PRO A 123 10.82 -9.52 -12.84
N GLY A 124 10.41 -8.38 -12.26
CA GLY A 124 10.07 -8.30 -10.84
C GLY A 124 8.57 -8.47 -10.62
N LEU A 125 8.19 -9.14 -9.53
CA LEU A 125 6.78 -9.23 -9.13
C LEU A 125 6.30 -7.89 -8.56
N MET A 126 5.27 -7.29 -9.14
CA MET A 126 4.60 -6.12 -8.55
C MET A 126 3.49 -6.55 -7.60
N ILE A 127 2.67 -7.51 -8.02
CA ILE A 127 1.54 -7.97 -7.22
C ILE A 127 1.05 -9.32 -7.70
N ARG A 128 0.53 -10.13 -6.77
CA ARG A 128 -0.23 -11.33 -7.07
C ARG A 128 -1.72 -11.07 -6.85
N LEU A 129 -2.52 -11.31 -7.88
CA LEU A 129 -3.98 -11.16 -7.83
C LEU A 129 -4.62 -12.54 -7.71
N ILE A 130 -5.51 -12.71 -6.74
CA ILE A 130 -6.25 -13.97 -6.54
C ILE A 130 -7.65 -13.81 -7.12
N PHE A 131 -8.00 -14.71 -8.02
CA PHE A 131 -9.31 -14.78 -8.66
C PHE A 131 -9.97 -16.11 -8.38
N GLU A 132 -11.30 -16.12 -8.45
CA GLU A 132 -12.13 -17.33 -8.48
C GLU A 132 -12.90 -17.39 -9.79
N ALA A 133 -12.82 -18.53 -10.47
CA ALA A 133 -13.60 -18.79 -11.67
C ALA A 133 -15.06 -19.10 -11.32
N LYS A 134 -15.99 -18.33 -11.89
CA LYS A 134 -17.43 -18.38 -11.57
C LYS A 134 -18.28 -19.02 -12.67
N LYS A 135 -17.90 -18.83 -13.94
CA LYS A 135 -18.71 -19.24 -15.09
C LYS A 135 -17.83 -19.66 -16.26
N GLU A 136 -18.25 -20.72 -16.95
CA GLU A 136 -17.59 -21.19 -18.17
C GLU A 136 -17.51 -20.11 -19.27
N GLY A 137 -16.43 -20.15 -20.05
CA GLY A 137 -16.20 -19.26 -21.18
C GLY A 137 -14.84 -18.58 -21.19
N ASN A 138 -14.61 -17.76 -22.22
CA ASN A 138 -13.37 -16.99 -22.35
C ASN A 138 -13.39 -15.81 -21.36
N ALA A 139 -12.40 -15.77 -20.46
CA ALA A 139 -12.18 -14.68 -19.54
C ALA A 139 -10.90 -13.93 -19.92
N LYS A 140 -11.00 -12.61 -20.02
CA LYS A 140 -9.85 -11.72 -20.28
C LYS A 140 -9.43 -11.01 -19.01
N ILE A 141 -8.12 -10.87 -18.83
CA ILE A 141 -7.48 -10.01 -17.84
C ILE A 141 -6.48 -9.14 -18.58
N SER A 142 -6.62 -7.82 -18.46
CA SER A 142 -5.76 -6.85 -19.13
C SER A 142 -5.20 -5.82 -18.16
N ALA A 143 -4.03 -5.29 -18.50
CA ALA A 143 -3.32 -4.29 -17.72
C ALA A 143 -3.01 -3.08 -18.60
N THR A 144 -3.35 -1.89 -18.09
CA THR A 144 -2.88 -0.61 -18.63
C THR A 144 -2.09 0.09 -17.55
N SER A 145 -0.88 0.57 -17.87
CA SER A 145 0.03 1.11 -16.86
C SER A 145 0.99 2.11 -17.46
N TYR A 146 1.55 2.96 -16.60
CA TYR A 146 2.71 3.76 -16.94
C TYR A 146 3.70 3.71 -15.78
N THR A 147 4.98 3.78 -16.12
CA THR A 147 6.06 3.93 -15.15
C THR A 147 6.67 5.33 -15.25
N THR A 148 7.48 5.70 -14.27
CA THR A 148 8.33 6.88 -14.33
C THR A 148 9.80 6.47 -14.30
N LEU A 149 10.63 7.16 -15.08
CA LEU A 149 12.08 6.96 -15.08
C LEU A 149 12.70 7.46 -13.78
N ASN A 150 13.76 6.78 -13.34
CA ASN A 150 14.56 7.22 -12.21
C ASN A 150 15.56 8.32 -12.59
N ASP A 151 15.05 9.47 -13.05
CA ASP A 151 15.84 10.58 -13.59
C ASP A 151 15.71 11.90 -12.79
N GLY A 152 14.93 11.87 -11.69
CA GLY A 152 14.64 13.02 -10.85
C GLY A 152 13.66 14.04 -11.47
N LYS A 153 13.16 13.81 -12.69
CA LYS A 153 12.21 14.69 -13.41
C LYS A 153 10.81 14.10 -13.48
N GLY A 154 10.66 12.80 -13.18
CA GLY A 154 9.37 12.10 -13.29
C GLY A 154 8.97 11.86 -14.74
N THR A 155 9.96 11.65 -15.63
CA THR A 155 9.68 11.36 -17.04
C THR A 155 8.85 10.10 -17.17
N VAL A 156 7.68 10.20 -17.81
CA VAL A 156 6.76 9.07 -17.99
C VAL A 156 7.29 8.11 -19.06
N ASP A 157 7.30 6.82 -18.73
CA ASP A 157 7.52 5.70 -19.63
C ASP A 157 6.21 4.93 -19.80
N ASN A 158 5.55 5.13 -20.94
CA ASN A 158 4.25 4.49 -21.19
C ASN A 158 4.47 3.01 -21.50
N ILE A 159 3.73 2.15 -20.80
CA ILE A 159 3.77 0.70 -21.00
C ILE A 159 2.68 0.31 -21.99
N SER A 160 3.04 -0.46 -23.02
CA SER A 160 2.06 -1.05 -23.93
C SER A 160 1.05 -1.90 -23.14
N PRO A 161 -0.26 -1.80 -23.43
CA PRO A 161 -1.26 -2.64 -22.77
C PRO A 161 -0.95 -4.14 -22.97
N THR A 162 -1.09 -4.91 -21.90
CA THR A 162 -0.92 -6.37 -21.91
C THR A 162 -2.24 -7.06 -21.60
N GLU A 163 -2.53 -8.17 -22.26
CA GLU A 163 -3.72 -8.99 -22.04
C GLU A 163 -3.33 -10.47 -21.95
N ILE A 164 -4.01 -11.21 -21.09
CA ILE A 164 -4.08 -12.68 -21.14
C ILE A 164 -5.54 -13.11 -21.28
N SER A 165 -5.73 -14.23 -21.98
CA SER A 165 -7.01 -14.90 -22.09
C SER A 165 -6.95 -16.24 -21.37
N LEU A 166 -7.99 -16.53 -20.59
CA LEU A 166 -8.19 -17.77 -19.84
C LEU A 166 -9.44 -18.45 -20.40
N ASN A 167 -9.43 -19.78 -20.45
CA ASN A 167 -10.60 -20.56 -20.86
C ASN A 167 -11.22 -21.23 -19.63
N VAL A 168 -12.21 -20.58 -19.01
CA VAL A 168 -12.87 -21.16 -17.83
C VAL A 168 -13.65 -22.40 -18.26
N SER A 169 -13.24 -23.55 -17.74
CA SER A 169 -13.86 -24.83 -18.07
C SER A 169 -15.19 -25.00 -17.34
N LYS A 170 -16.03 -25.90 -17.85
CA LYS A 170 -17.31 -26.26 -17.21
C LYS A 170 -17.13 -27.13 -15.95
N VAL A 171 -15.94 -27.66 -15.75
CA VAL A 171 -15.66 -28.61 -14.65
C VAL A 171 -15.74 -27.87 -13.32
N LEU A 172 -16.45 -28.45 -12.34
CA LEU A 172 -16.46 -27.93 -10.99
C LEU A 172 -15.18 -28.37 -10.27
N THR A 173 -14.34 -27.40 -9.90
CA THR A 173 -13.06 -27.62 -9.22
C THR A 173 -13.00 -26.74 -7.98
N PRO A 174 -13.64 -27.13 -6.86
CA PRO A 174 -13.67 -26.33 -5.63
C PRO A 174 -12.30 -26.38 -4.94
N TYR A 175 -11.36 -25.58 -5.43
CA TYR A 175 -10.03 -25.40 -4.87
C TYR A 175 -9.90 -23.97 -4.37
N ILE A 176 -9.53 -23.81 -3.10
CA ILE A 176 -9.27 -22.50 -2.49
C ILE A 176 -7.78 -22.27 -2.49
N TYR A 177 -7.34 -21.15 -3.06
CA TYR A 177 -5.93 -20.79 -3.09
C TYR A 177 -5.49 -20.43 -1.68
N GLN A 178 -4.68 -21.31 -1.10
CA GLN A 178 -4.03 -21.07 0.17
C GLN A 178 -2.72 -20.35 -0.08
N THR A 179 -2.59 -19.16 0.51
CA THR A 179 -1.29 -18.52 0.62
C THR A 179 -0.37 -19.46 1.40
N LYS A 180 0.85 -19.68 0.91
CA LYS A 180 1.82 -20.57 1.54
C LYS A 180 1.91 -20.27 3.04
N GLU A 181 1.77 -21.29 3.90
CA GLU A 181 1.77 -21.11 5.35
C GLU A 181 2.94 -20.23 5.78
N ASP A 182 2.62 -19.13 6.44
CA ASP A 182 3.61 -18.20 6.96
C ASP A 182 3.27 -17.79 8.39
N ASN A 183 4.15 -18.19 9.30
CA ASN A 183 4.12 -17.77 10.69
C ASN A 183 4.86 -16.43 10.90
N ALA A 184 5.46 -15.84 9.86
CA ALA A 184 6.06 -14.52 9.96
C ALA A 184 4.99 -13.51 10.35
N ARG A 185 5.31 -12.68 11.32
CA ARG A 185 4.40 -11.65 11.80
C ARG A 185 4.73 -10.32 11.12
N PRO A 186 3.72 -9.45 10.87
CA PRO A 186 3.96 -8.13 10.33
C PRO A 186 4.93 -7.31 11.20
N GLU A 187 5.83 -6.57 10.57
CA GLU A 187 6.64 -5.54 11.21
C GLU A 187 5.86 -4.22 11.20
N ILE A 188 5.76 -3.54 12.35
CA ILE A 188 5.03 -2.27 12.48
C ILE A 188 5.99 -1.19 12.96
N THR A 189 6.06 -0.10 12.21
CA THR A 189 6.67 1.16 12.67
C THR A 189 5.57 2.20 12.81
N ALA A 190 5.45 2.83 13.97
CA ALA A 190 4.40 3.80 14.22
C ALA A 190 4.88 4.92 15.15
N TYR A 191 4.43 6.14 14.89
CA TYR A 191 4.69 7.31 15.73
C TYR A 191 3.53 8.30 15.63
N VAL A 192 3.43 9.19 16.60
CA VAL A 192 2.42 10.26 16.60
C VAL A 192 3.09 11.59 16.41
N THR A 193 2.53 12.40 15.52
CA THR A 193 3.04 13.73 15.18
C THR A 193 1.91 14.76 15.14
N GLN A 194 2.28 16.03 15.08
CA GLN A 194 1.42 17.15 14.72
C GLN A 194 2.15 17.92 13.62
N ASP A 195 1.45 18.21 12.53
CA ASP A 195 1.98 19.02 11.45
C ASP A 195 0.90 20.02 11.01
N PRO A 196 1.21 21.32 10.88
CA PRO A 196 0.24 22.31 10.41
C PRO A 196 -0.39 21.98 9.05
N ASN A 197 0.32 21.23 8.20
CA ASN A 197 -0.15 20.79 6.89
C ASN A 197 -0.97 19.50 6.94
N LEU A 198 -1.03 18.82 8.10
CA LEU A 198 -1.79 17.59 8.30
C LEU A 198 -2.89 17.83 9.34
N TYR A 199 -4.14 17.83 8.87
CA TYR A 199 -5.33 17.90 9.74
C TYR A 199 -5.32 19.09 10.72
N ASP A 200 -4.90 20.28 10.26
CA ASP A 200 -4.88 21.52 11.05
C ASP A 200 -4.12 21.40 12.38
N ASN A 201 -2.91 20.81 12.35
CA ASN A 201 -2.04 20.63 13.51
C ASN A 201 -2.60 19.72 14.64
N LYS A 202 -3.59 18.88 14.31
CA LYS A 202 -4.10 17.84 15.22
C LYS A 202 -3.10 16.69 15.34
N TYR A 203 -3.22 15.89 16.40
CA TYR A 203 -2.43 14.68 16.58
C TYR A 203 -2.86 13.61 15.58
N VAL A 204 -1.87 13.11 14.85
CA VAL A 204 -2.02 12.11 13.79
C VAL A 204 -1.09 10.94 14.07
N LEU A 205 -1.61 9.73 13.95
CA LEU A 205 -0.82 8.50 13.95
C LEU A 205 -0.31 8.24 12.52
N ILE A 206 1.00 8.22 12.37
CA ILE A 206 1.69 7.78 11.16
C ILE A 206 2.23 6.39 11.43
N PHE A 207 1.93 5.47 10.53
CA PHE A 207 2.45 4.12 10.62
C PHE A 207 2.77 3.51 9.25
N GLU A 208 3.66 2.53 9.29
CA GLU A 208 4.02 1.66 8.18
C GLU A 208 3.96 0.21 8.67
N VAL A 209 3.36 -0.66 7.87
CA VAL A 209 3.26 -2.09 8.15
C VAL A 209 3.86 -2.86 6.98
N LYS A 210 4.79 -3.77 7.29
CA LYS A 210 5.48 -4.60 6.31
C LYS A 210 5.29 -6.08 6.63
N ASP A 211 4.94 -6.85 5.60
CA ASP A 211 4.93 -8.33 5.64
C ASP A 211 5.66 -8.82 4.38
N LYS A 212 6.67 -9.68 4.55
CA LYS A 212 7.61 -10.06 3.47
C LYS A 212 7.11 -11.24 2.63
N LYS A 213 5.90 -11.75 2.84
CA LYS A 213 5.40 -12.93 2.10
C LYS A 213 3.97 -12.77 1.60
N THR A 214 3.02 -12.65 2.51
CA THR A 214 1.58 -12.75 2.20
C THR A 214 0.93 -11.40 1.98
N GLY A 215 1.51 -10.33 2.52
CA GLY A 215 0.92 -8.99 2.50
C GLY A 215 0.03 -8.73 3.70
N ILE A 216 -0.59 -7.56 3.77
CA ILE A 216 -1.37 -7.12 4.94
C ILE A 216 -2.85 -7.24 4.65
N LYS A 217 -3.56 -7.99 5.49
CA LYS A 217 -5.01 -8.17 5.41
C LYS A 217 -5.74 -6.96 5.97
N ASN A 218 -5.40 -6.54 7.19
CA ASN A 218 -5.99 -5.37 7.82
C ASN A 218 -5.06 -4.75 8.89
N VAL A 219 -5.39 -3.51 9.26
CA VAL A 219 -4.73 -2.78 10.33
C VAL A 219 -5.79 -2.13 11.21
N LEU A 220 -5.77 -2.42 12.51
CA LEU A 220 -6.72 -1.95 13.50
C LEU A 220 -6.05 -1.00 14.51
N VAL A 221 -6.74 0.07 14.89
CA VAL A 221 -6.36 0.98 15.97
C VAL A 221 -7.38 0.93 17.09
N LYS A 222 -6.89 1.02 18.33
CA LYS A 222 -7.69 1.22 19.54
C LYS A 222 -7.09 2.31 20.41
N GLU A 223 -7.90 3.31 20.75
CA GLU A 223 -7.50 4.44 21.60
C GLU A 223 -8.12 4.29 23.00
N GLY A 224 -7.33 3.75 23.94
CA GLY A 224 -7.73 3.53 25.33
C GLY A 224 -8.87 2.50 25.45
N LYS A 225 -10.03 2.95 25.93
CA LYS A 225 -11.21 2.09 26.12
C LYS A 225 -12.12 2.01 24.89
N ARG A 226 -11.81 2.73 23.81
CA ARG A 226 -12.60 2.69 22.57
C ARG A 226 -12.55 1.30 21.91
N ASP A 227 -13.42 1.10 20.94
CA ASP A 227 -13.43 -0.11 20.12
C ASP A 227 -12.27 -0.12 19.11
N TRP A 228 -11.96 -1.31 18.62
CA TRP A 228 -11.01 -1.47 17.53
C TRP A 228 -11.64 -0.98 16.22
N LYS A 229 -10.87 -0.22 15.44
CA LYS A 229 -11.30 0.36 14.17
C LYS A 229 -10.26 0.07 13.11
N GLU A 230 -10.70 -0.36 11.93
CA GLU A 230 -9.81 -0.52 10.78
C GLU A 230 -9.41 0.85 10.21
N VAL A 231 -8.12 1.04 9.95
CA VAL A 231 -7.55 2.35 9.61
C VAL A 231 -6.47 2.27 8.54
N THR A 232 -6.27 3.38 7.85
CA THR A 232 -5.12 3.64 6.98
C THR A 232 -4.25 4.74 7.56
N SER A 233 -2.97 4.75 7.18
CA SER A 233 -2.05 5.85 7.51
C SER A 233 -2.16 6.94 6.45
N PRO A 234 -2.16 8.24 6.80
CA PRO A 234 -2.19 8.79 8.15
C PRO A 234 -3.57 8.66 8.82
N TYR A 235 -3.60 8.37 10.13
CA TYR A 235 -4.84 8.29 10.92
C TYR A 235 -4.97 9.45 11.91
N LEU A 236 -6.02 10.27 11.75
CA LEU A 236 -6.35 11.32 12.72
C LEU A 236 -6.85 10.70 14.03
N LEU A 237 -6.16 10.96 15.14
CA LEU A 237 -6.55 10.43 16.44
C LEU A 237 -7.89 11.01 16.90
N GLU A 238 -8.72 10.19 17.53
CA GLU A 238 -9.94 10.67 18.18
C GLU A 238 -9.62 11.25 19.58
N ASP A 239 -8.62 10.71 20.28
CA ASP A 239 -8.10 11.30 21.52
C ASP A 239 -7.00 12.34 21.26
N GLN A 240 -7.45 13.56 20.98
CA GLN A 240 -6.57 14.72 20.83
C GLN A 240 -5.91 15.18 22.14
N THR A 241 -6.26 14.60 23.29
CA THR A 241 -5.62 14.94 24.58
C THR A 241 -4.35 14.13 24.85
N ARG A 242 -4.06 13.10 24.03
CA ARG A 242 -2.94 12.16 24.21
C ARG A 242 -2.90 11.50 25.59
N SER A 243 -4.08 11.29 26.19
CA SER A 243 -4.21 10.65 27.51
C SER A 243 -4.47 9.15 27.44
N SER A 244 -4.82 8.65 26.27
CA SER A 244 -5.04 7.23 26.00
C SER A 244 -3.78 6.55 25.49
N ILE A 245 -3.59 5.28 25.87
CA ILE A 245 -2.70 4.37 25.16
C ILE A 245 -3.31 4.10 23.78
N ILE A 246 -2.48 4.10 22.74
CA ILE A 246 -2.89 3.74 21.39
C ILE A 246 -2.30 2.37 21.09
N SER A 247 -3.17 1.40 20.85
CA SER A 247 -2.77 0.07 20.39
C SER A 247 -3.03 -0.04 18.89
N LEU A 248 -2.02 -0.46 18.15
CA LEU A 248 -2.07 -0.66 16.70
C LEU A 248 -1.79 -2.14 16.43
N GLN A 249 -2.72 -2.82 15.79
CA GLN A 249 -2.62 -4.23 15.43
C GLN A 249 -2.63 -4.38 13.91
N ALA A 250 -1.73 -5.19 13.37
CA ALA A 250 -1.77 -5.57 11.97
C ALA A 250 -1.84 -7.09 11.84
N THR A 251 -2.66 -7.57 10.90
CA THR A 251 -2.83 -8.98 10.59
C THR A 251 -2.50 -9.23 9.12
N ASN A 252 -1.69 -10.24 8.82
CA ASN A 252 -1.38 -10.63 7.45
C ASN A 252 -2.40 -11.61 6.87
N TYR A 253 -2.31 -11.90 5.57
CA TYR A 253 -3.21 -12.88 4.93
C TYR A 253 -2.99 -14.31 5.42
N GLY A 254 -1.82 -14.62 5.99
CA GLY A 254 -1.55 -15.87 6.71
C GLY A 254 -2.22 -15.97 8.10
N GLY A 255 -2.84 -14.90 8.60
CA GLY A 255 -3.53 -14.85 9.90
C GLY A 255 -2.64 -14.50 11.09
N ALA A 256 -1.33 -14.36 10.91
CA ALA A 256 -0.42 -13.92 11.95
C ALA A 256 -0.60 -12.42 12.23
N SER A 257 -0.51 -12.04 13.51
CA SER A 257 -0.74 -10.66 13.95
C SER A 257 0.38 -10.12 14.83
N THR A 258 0.66 -8.83 14.69
CA THR A 258 1.54 -8.04 15.58
C THR A 258 0.74 -6.92 16.20
N THR A 259 1.00 -6.60 17.46
CA THR A 259 0.42 -5.43 18.12
C THR A 259 1.52 -4.60 18.76
N VAL A 260 1.54 -3.30 18.46
CA VAL A 260 2.41 -2.30 19.10
C VAL A 260 1.56 -1.32 19.89
N SER A 261 2.10 -0.79 20.98
CA SER A 261 1.41 0.21 21.79
C SER A 261 2.26 1.47 21.95
N LEU A 262 1.62 2.62 21.75
CA LEU A 262 2.20 3.94 21.96
C LEU A 262 1.65 4.51 23.26
N ASN A 263 2.56 4.88 24.15
CA ASN A 263 2.20 5.39 25.47
C ASN A 263 1.49 6.74 25.39
N SER A 264 0.59 6.99 26.35
CA SER A 264 -0.01 8.31 26.57
C SER A 264 1.07 9.32 26.96
N VAL A 265 0.97 10.55 26.47
CA VAL A 265 1.87 11.66 26.84
C VAL A 265 1.38 12.37 28.09
N HIS A 266 0.08 12.33 28.35
CA HIS A 266 -0.53 12.92 29.55
C HIS A 266 -1.22 11.83 30.35
N SER A 267 -0.54 11.28 31.36
CA SER A 267 -1.24 10.45 32.33
C SER A 267 -2.21 11.36 33.09
N LYS A 268 -3.48 10.98 33.18
CA LYS A 268 -4.45 11.69 34.02
C LYS A 268 -4.05 11.54 35.48
N THR A 269 -3.18 12.42 35.99
CA THR A 269 -2.83 12.53 37.40
C THR A 269 -3.69 13.60 38.09
N PHE A 270 -5.00 13.48 37.95
CA PHE A 270 -5.89 13.86 39.05
C PHE A 270 -6.64 12.61 39.49
N SER A 271 -5.98 11.86 40.38
CA SER A 271 -6.62 10.76 41.09
C SER A 271 -7.85 11.29 41.81
N LEU A 272 -8.97 10.56 41.79
CA LEU A 272 -10.13 10.86 42.64
C LEU A 272 -9.73 11.05 44.11
N LYS A 273 -8.62 10.42 44.56
CA LYS A 273 -8.02 10.67 45.87
C LYS A 273 -7.61 12.13 46.07
N ASN A 274 -7.04 12.80 45.07
CA ASN A 274 -6.62 14.20 45.16
C ASN A 274 -7.83 15.13 45.26
N ILE A 275 -8.91 14.84 44.51
CA ILE A 275 -10.18 15.57 44.62
C ILE A 275 -10.80 15.36 46.00
N LEU A 276 -10.84 14.12 46.50
CA LEU A 276 -11.32 13.80 47.84
C LEU A 276 -10.50 14.50 48.94
N ILE A 277 -9.18 14.57 48.79
CA ILE A 277 -8.30 15.31 49.72
C ILE A 277 -8.62 16.81 49.70
N ILE A 278 -8.80 17.42 48.52
CA ILE A 278 -9.16 18.84 48.40
C ILE A 278 -10.53 19.11 49.06
N VAL A 279 -11.52 18.25 48.82
CA VAL A 279 -12.85 18.37 49.45
C VAL A 279 -12.76 18.23 50.97
N LEU A 280 -11.97 17.27 51.47
CA LEU A 280 -11.75 17.07 52.91
C LEU A 280 -11.09 18.30 53.55
N VAL A 281 -10.06 18.87 52.90
CA VAL A 281 -9.38 20.08 53.38
C VAL A 281 -10.35 21.27 53.43
N LEU A 282 -11.17 21.47 52.40
CA LEU A 282 -12.19 22.52 52.39
C LEU A 282 -13.22 22.35 53.53
N LEU A 283 -13.67 21.12 53.80
CA LEU A 283 -14.57 20.83 54.93
C LEU A 283 -13.93 21.15 56.27
N ILE A 284 -12.66 20.79 56.47
CA ILE A 284 -11.91 21.11 57.71
C ILE A 284 -11.80 22.63 57.89
N VAL A 285 -11.44 23.37 56.84
CA VAL A 285 -11.35 24.83 56.87
C VAL A 285 -12.69 25.47 57.24
N LEU A 286 -13.81 24.99 56.65
CA LEU A 286 -15.15 25.47 56.98
C LEU A 286 -15.51 25.21 58.45
N ILE A 287 -15.16 24.05 59.00
CA ILE A 287 -15.38 23.73 60.41
C ILE A 287 -14.57 24.67 61.32
N ILE A 288 -13.31 24.93 60.98
CA ILE A 288 -12.45 25.86 61.72
C ILE A 288 -13.03 27.27 61.70
N ILE A 289 -13.43 27.77 60.53
CA ILE A 289 -14.05 29.10 60.37
C ILE A 289 -15.32 29.20 61.21
N LYS A 290 -16.20 28.19 61.18
CA LYS A 290 -17.44 28.17 61.96
C LYS A 290 -17.16 28.17 63.48
N LYS A 291 -16.12 27.47 63.93
CA LYS A 291 -15.71 27.45 65.33
C LYS A 291 -15.16 28.81 65.77
N PHE A 292 -14.32 29.44 64.95
CA PHE A 292 -13.82 30.80 65.22
C PHE A 292 -14.95 31.85 65.24
N TYR A 293 -15.89 31.79 64.31
CA TYR A 293 -17.07 32.68 64.30
C TYR A 293 -17.90 32.55 65.58
N LYS A 294 -18.07 31.32 66.09
CA LYS A 294 -18.80 31.06 67.34
C LYS A 294 -18.06 31.59 68.57
N VAL A 295 -16.73 31.50 68.61
CA VAL A 295 -15.90 32.05 69.70
C VAL A 295 -15.93 33.58 69.72
N ILE A 296 -15.80 34.23 68.56
CA ILE A 296 -15.83 35.71 68.45
C ILE A 296 -17.20 36.28 68.87
N ASN A 297 -18.30 35.57 68.59
CA ASN A 297 -19.63 36.00 69.05
C ASN A 297 -19.87 35.73 70.54
N PHE A 298 -19.14 34.81 71.17
CA PHE A 298 -19.25 34.54 72.61
C PHE A 298 -18.47 35.55 73.48
N THR A 299 -17.44 36.20 72.94
CA THR A 299 -16.68 37.27 73.62
C THR A 299 -17.28 38.67 73.46
N LYS A 300 -18.42 38.79 72.77
CA LYS A 300 -19.17 40.06 72.59
C LYS A 300 -20.42 40.18 73.50
N ILE A 301 -20.57 39.31 74.50
CA ILE A 301 -21.58 39.38 75.57
C ILE A 301 -20.85 39.62 76.88
#